data_AF-A0A7X9C9V2-F1
#
_entry.id   AF-A0A7X9C9V2-F1
#
_cell.length_a   1.000
_cell.length_b   1.000
_cell.length_c   1.000
_cell.angle_alpha   90.00
_cell.angle_beta   90.00
_cell.angle_gamma   90.00
#
_symmetry.space_group_name_H-M   'P 1'
#
loop_
_entity.id
_entity.type
_entity.pdbx_description
1 polymer ?
#
loop_
_entity_poly.entity_id
_entity_poly.type
_entity_poly.pdbx_seq_one_letter_code
_entity_poly.pdbx_strand_id
1 'polypeptide(L)'
;HVVPHGDRTALFADGTGAITLIDPAAMGEGELDLLEETATEDPHHGVAVPLEDGGLLTTQGTEDSRSTVQVLDADGEVTAQTDDCPGVHGEAAAQPTESGDVISLGCENGSVIYRDGEFHKVAIEGDYQRSGNQKGHEDSPIVLADHKVEADPAGGIERPTEIALIDTRSDSQQIVDLGSEYWFRSLDRGPEGEALVLTADGELNILDPETGEILHEVAVAEEWTEPDNWQEPGPMMSVADGTAFVVDPAAQTLTMVDVASGEIYRELELLVVPHEIQVTTGTASGEYEIAPGSGESEGEHDDEGEHSGHDHEGHDH
;
A
#
# COMPACT_ATOMS: atom_id res chain seq x y z
N HIS A 1 8.23 10.40 6.99
CA HIS A 1 7.05 9.69 6.44
C HIS A 1 6.32 10.54 5.41
N VAL A 2 5.71 9.96 4.37
CA VAL A 2 4.92 10.69 3.35
C VAL A 2 3.59 9.98 3.15
N VAL A 3 2.48 10.68 3.40
CA VAL A 3 1.12 10.11 3.33
C VAL A 3 0.23 10.96 2.44
N PRO A 4 -0.12 10.49 1.24
CA PRO A 4 -1.23 11.05 0.47
C PRO A 4 -2.56 10.57 1.05
N HIS A 5 -3.51 11.49 1.24
CA HIS A 5 -4.90 11.17 1.62
C HIS A 5 -5.83 12.31 1.21
N GLY A 6 -6.96 11.97 0.56
CA GLY A 6 -7.81 12.95 -0.10
C GLY A 6 -7.02 13.84 -1.07
N ASP A 7 -7.34 15.14 -1.08
CA ASP A 7 -6.68 16.12 -1.95
C ASP A 7 -5.37 16.67 -1.38
N ARG A 8 -4.77 16.01 -0.37
CA ARG A 8 -3.60 16.53 0.36
C ARG A 8 -2.53 15.46 0.53
N THR A 9 -1.29 15.89 0.74
CA THR A 9 -0.21 14.99 1.14
C THR A 9 0.52 15.57 2.35
N ALA A 10 0.69 14.77 3.40
CA ALA A 10 1.47 15.15 4.58
C ALA A 10 2.88 14.55 4.53
N LEU A 11 3.86 15.36 4.90
CA LEU A 11 5.25 14.96 5.09
C LEU A 11 5.58 15.09 6.58
N PHE A 12 5.92 13.99 7.22
CA PHE A 12 6.39 13.94 8.61
C PHE A 12 7.91 13.83 8.64
N ALA A 13 8.59 14.72 9.37
CA ALA A 13 10.05 14.77 9.47
C ALA A 13 10.56 14.32 10.85
N ASP A 14 10.91 13.03 10.95
CA ASP A 14 11.22 12.33 12.21
C ASP A 14 12.20 13.07 13.12
N GLY A 15 13.30 13.58 12.55
CA GLY A 15 14.36 14.25 13.31
C GLY A 15 13.98 15.63 13.86
N THR A 16 12.79 16.14 13.52
CA THR A 16 12.30 17.46 13.97
C THR A 16 10.87 17.45 14.50
N GLY A 17 10.07 16.43 14.18
CA GLY A 17 8.62 16.43 14.44
C GLY A 17 7.82 17.35 13.53
N ALA A 18 8.46 18.00 12.53
CA ALA A 18 7.77 18.90 11.62
C ALA A 18 6.83 18.14 10.68
N ILE A 19 5.67 18.73 10.44
CA ILE A 19 4.65 18.23 9.52
C ILE A 19 4.37 19.32 8.49
N THR A 20 4.51 18.96 7.21
CA THR A 20 4.22 19.85 6.08
C THR A 20 3.12 19.24 5.23
N LEU A 21 2.05 19.99 4.99
CA LEU A 21 0.98 19.60 4.08
C LEU A 21 1.18 20.31 2.74
N ILE A 22 1.06 19.55 1.65
CA ILE A 22 1.23 20.04 0.28
C ILE A 22 0.00 19.71 -0.57
N ASP A 23 -0.18 20.49 -1.63
CA ASP A 23 -1.15 20.23 -2.70
C ASP A 23 -0.50 19.31 -3.76
N PRO A 24 -0.93 18.04 -3.89
CA PRO A 24 -0.40 17.14 -4.90
C PRO A 24 -0.81 17.54 -6.32
N ALA A 25 -1.93 18.24 -6.52
CA ALA A 25 -2.36 18.71 -7.84
C ALA A 25 -1.43 19.82 -8.35
N ALA A 26 -1.10 20.80 -7.50
CA ALA A 26 -0.10 21.82 -7.82
C ALA A 26 1.27 21.20 -8.14
N MET A 27 1.66 20.15 -7.39
CA MET A 27 2.87 19.37 -7.67
C MET A 27 2.85 18.73 -9.07
N GLY A 28 1.71 18.20 -9.51
CA GLY A 28 1.51 17.68 -10.87
C GLY A 28 1.72 18.73 -11.96
N GLU A 29 1.47 20.01 -11.66
CA GLU A 29 1.71 21.15 -12.56
C GLU A 29 3.16 21.68 -12.49
N GLY A 30 4.00 21.11 -11.64
CA GLY A 30 5.40 21.51 -11.43
C GLY A 30 5.58 22.66 -10.44
N GLU A 31 4.55 22.97 -9.65
CA GLU A 31 4.56 23.94 -8.55
C GLU A 31 4.67 23.22 -7.20
N LEU A 32 5.12 23.90 -6.14
CA LEU A 32 5.14 23.31 -4.79
C LEU A 32 4.39 24.23 -3.86
N ASP A 33 3.11 23.96 -3.72
CA ASP A 33 2.21 24.72 -2.87
C ASP A 33 2.15 24.09 -1.48
N LEU A 34 2.64 24.84 -0.50
CA LEU A 34 2.52 24.50 0.91
C LEU A 34 1.15 24.94 1.40
N LEU A 35 0.36 23.97 1.86
CA LEU A 35 -0.98 24.22 2.40
C LEU A 35 -0.88 24.65 3.88
N GLU A 36 -0.10 23.91 4.65
CA GLU A 36 0.02 24.10 6.10
C GLU A 36 1.36 23.58 6.61
N GLU A 37 1.87 24.20 7.68
CA GLU A 37 3.02 23.73 8.43
C GLU A 37 2.67 23.69 9.92
N THR A 38 2.93 22.54 10.55
CA THR A 38 2.75 22.34 11.99
C THR A 38 3.85 21.41 12.52
N ALA A 39 3.80 21.03 13.80
CA ALA A 39 4.76 20.10 14.39
C ALA A 39 4.18 19.34 15.58
N THR A 40 4.74 18.15 15.83
CA THR A 40 4.55 17.41 17.08
C THR A 40 5.31 18.08 18.22
N GLU A 41 4.99 17.72 19.46
CA GLU A 41 5.64 18.31 20.65
C GLU A 41 7.13 18.01 20.68
N ASP A 42 7.51 16.78 20.34
CA ASP A 42 8.88 16.30 20.27
C ASP A 42 9.14 15.52 18.96
N PRO A 43 10.39 15.51 18.46
CA PRO A 43 10.80 14.65 17.35
C PRO A 43 10.68 13.16 17.68
N HIS A 44 10.15 12.37 16.75
CA HIS A 44 10.03 10.92 16.86
C HIS A 44 9.80 10.29 15.48
N HIS A 45 9.93 8.97 15.36
CA HIS A 45 9.48 8.27 14.16
C HIS A 45 7.95 8.14 14.20
N GLY A 46 7.26 8.98 13.43
CA GLY A 46 5.81 9.16 13.52
C GLY A 46 5.13 9.30 12.17
N VAL A 47 3.83 9.56 12.21
CA VAL A 47 2.97 9.71 11.03
C VAL A 47 2.03 10.89 11.19
N ALA A 48 1.73 11.54 10.06
CA ALA A 48 0.66 12.50 9.91
C ALA A 48 -0.20 12.10 8.70
N VAL A 49 -1.52 12.10 8.86
CA VAL A 49 -2.51 11.78 7.81
C VAL A 49 -3.45 12.98 7.70
N PRO A 50 -3.44 13.72 6.58
CA PRO A 50 -4.41 14.79 6.38
C PRO A 50 -5.81 14.17 6.21
N LEU A 51 -6.84 14.76 6.81
CA LEU A 51 -8.22 14.25 6.76
C LEU A 51 -9.08 15.00 5.72
N GLU A 52 -10.16 14.44 5.20
CA GLU A 52 -10.98 15.12 4.17
C GLU A 52 -11.69 16.38 4.69
N ASP A 53 -11.95 16.46 6.01
CA ASP A 53 -12.61 17.59 6.66
C ASP A 53 -11.69 18.81 6.90
N GLY A 54 -10.44 18.72 6.47
CA GLY A 54 -9.41 19.74 6.70
C GLY A 54 -8.54 19.47 7.94
N GLY A 55 -8.92 18.52 8.80
CA GLY A 55 -8.17 18.12 9.98
C GLY A 55 -6.89 17.33 9.69
N LEU A 56 -6.25 16.88 10.76
CA LEU A 56 -4.99 16.14 10.74
C LEU A 56 -4.98 15.06 11.82
N LEU A 57 -4.80 13.80 11.44
CA LEU A 57 -4.46 12.74 12.39
C LEU A 57 -2.93 12.67 12.50
N THR A 58 -2.38 12.68 13.72
CA THR A 58 -0.93 12.61 13.94
C THR A 58 -0.57 11.86 15.21
N THR A 59 0.65 11.32 15.26
CA THR A 59 1.21 10.72 16.48
C THR A 59 1.91 11.76 17.36
N GLN A 60 1.95 11.49 18.67
CA GLN A 60 2.87 12.15 19.61
C GLN A 60 3.77 11.11 20.29
N GLY A 61 5.02 11.50 20.53
CA GLY A 61 6.04 10.65 21.11
C GLY A 61 7.40 11.35 21.18
N THR A 62 8.41 10.56 21.51
CA THR A 62 9.83 10.94 21.56
C THR A 62 10.66 9.95 20.74
N GLU A 63 11.97 10.19 20.64
CA GLU A 63 12.91 9.24 20.03
C GLU A 63 12.79 7.82 20.59
N ASP A 64 12.50 7.69 21.89
CA ASP A 64 12.47 6.40 22.60
C ASP A 64 11.07 5.76 22.71
N SER A 65 9.99 6.55 22.61
CA SER A 65 8.63 6.06 22.92
C SER A 65 7.55 6.85 22.21
N ARG A 66 6.58 6.16 21.64
CA ARG A 66 5.39 6.74 20.99
C ARG A 66 4.18 5.88 21.30
N SER A 67 3.11 6.50 21.78
CA SER A 67 1.87 5.79 22.13
C SER A 67 0.60 6.59 21.90
N THR A 68 0.76 7.88 21.60
CA THR A 68 -0.36 8.82 21.53
C THR A 68 -0.72 9.03 20.07
N VAL A 69 -2.00 8.93 19.76
CA VAL A 69 -2.58 9.33 18.47
C VAL A 69 -3.61 10.41 18.72
N GLN A 70 -3.53 11.50 17.98
CA GLN A 70 -4.41 12.66 18.08
C GLN A 70 -5.07 12.93 16.74
N VAL A 71 -6.28 13.47 16.79
CA VAL A 71 -6.93 14.13 15.66
C VAL A 71 -7.09 15.60 16.00
N LEU A 72 -6.59 16.44 15.11
CA LEU A 72 -6.70 17.90 15.13
C LEU A 72 -7.76 18.32 14.12
N ASP A 73 -8.61 19.29 14.47
CA ASP A 73 -9.46 19.95 13.49
C ASP A 73 -8.68 20.94 12.62
N ALA A 74 -9.36 21.58 11.67
CA ALA A 74 -8.77 22.56 10.76
C ALA A 74 -8.25 23.85 11.46
N ASP A 75 -8.62 24.10 12.71
CA ASP A 75 -8.09 25.20 13.53
C ASP A 75 -6.87 24.75 14.38
N GLY A 76 -6.51 23.46 14.32
CA GLY A 76 -5.40 22.85 15.06
C GLY A 76 -5.75 22.43 16.48
N GLU A 77 -7.03 22.33 16.82
CA GLU A 77 -7.49 21.92 18.15
C GLU A 77 -7.71 20.40 18.22
N VAL A 78 -7.28 19.76 19.31
CA VAL A 78 -7.44 18.31 19.49
C VAL A 78 -8.91 17.96 19.71
N THR A 79 -9.49 17.17 18.81
CA THR A 79 -10.89 16.72 18.86
C THR A 79 -11.04 15.27 19.35
N ALA A 80 -10.05 14.42 19.10
CA ALA A 80 -9.97 13.06 19.61
C ALA A 80 -8.51 12.70 19.97
N GLN A 81 -8.35 11.83 20.97
CA GLN A 81 -7.03 11.31 21.36
C GLN A 81 -7.16 9.90 21.94
N THR A 82 -6.17 9.05 21.68
CA THR A 82 -5.93 7.81 22.43
C THR A 82 -4.46 7.69 22.79
N ASP A 83 -4.19 7.18 23.99
CA ASP A 83 -2.84 6.80 24.44
C ASP A 83 -2.67 5.26 24.45
N ASP A 84 -3.71 4.51 24.07
CA ASP A 84 -3.75 3.04 24.04
C ASP A 84 -3.25 2.50 22.69
N CYS A 85 -2.09 2.98 22.26
CA CYS A 85 -1.40 2.50 21.08
C CYS A 85 0.13 2.44 21.29
N PRO A 86 0.62 1.67 22.29
CA PRO A 86 2.05 1.50 22.53
C PRO A 86 2.80 1.12 21.24
N GLY A 87 3.91 1.80 20.98
CA GLY A 87 4.76 1.54 19.82
C GLY A 87 4.16 1.95 18.48
N VAL A 88 3.14 2.84 18.48
CA VAL A 88 2.34 3.21 17.30
C VAL A 88 3.16 3.28 16.02
N HIS A 89 2.84 2.46 15.02
CA HIS A 89 3.59 2.36 13.78
C HIS A 89 2.73 1.72 12.70
N GLY A 90 2.83 2.25 11.48
CA GLY A 90 2.03 1.81 10.35
C GLY A 90 0.63 2.38 10.41
N GLU A 91 0.19 2.90 9.28
CA GLU A 91 -1.12 3.46 9.07
C GLU A 91 -1.71 2.97 7.74
N ALA A 92 -3.03 2.94 7.67
CA ALA A 92 -3.74 2.72 6.43
C ALA A 92 -5.11 3.40 6.48
N ALA A 93 -5.44 4.16 5.43
CA ALA A 93 -6.81 4.59 5.20
C ALA A 93 -7.66 3.43 4.68
N ALA A 94 -8.85 3.27 5.23
CA ALA A 94 -9.84 2.29 4.80
C ALA A 94 -11.06 3.00 4.21
N GLN A 95 -12.07 2.23 3.84
CA GLN A 95 -13.33 2.79 3.36
C GLN A 95 -13.93 3.80 4.34
N PRO A 96 -14.20 5.04 3.89
CA PRO A 96 -14.79 6.07 4.73
C PRO A 96 -16.23 5.73 5.13
N THR A 97 -16.70 6.31 6.23
CA THR A 97 -18.12 6.26 6.61
C THR A 97 -18.85 7.52 6.11
N GLU A 98 -20.17 7.56 6.30
CA GLU A 98 -20.94 8.80 6.08
C GLU A 98 -20.45 9.98 6.96
N SER A 99 -19.71 9.70 8.04
CA SER A 99 -19.18 10.68 8.97
C SER A 99 -17.76 11.15 8.64
N GLY A 100 -17.10 10.55 7.63
CA GLY A 100 -15.75 10.92 7.19
C GLY A 100 -14.76 9.76 7.18
N ASP A 101 -13.48 10.10 7.33
CA ASP A 101 -12.35 9.18 7.18
C ASP A 101 -12.34 8.02 8.17
N VAL A 102 -11.76 6.89 7.72
CA VAL A 102 -11.45 5.74 8.55
C VAL A 102 -9.98 5.41 8.43
N ILE A 103 -9.23 5.52 9.52
CA ILE A 103 -7.79 5.31 9.53
C ILE A 103 -7.43 4.25 10.57
N SER A 104 -6.76 3.18 10.16
CA SER A 104 -6.17 2.16 11.03
C SER A 104 -4.73 2.53 11.37
N LEU A 105 -4.33 2.37 12.63
CA LEU A 105 -2.95 2.51 13.09
C LEU A 105 -2.51 1.29 13.89
N GLY A 106 -1.29 0.82 13.63
CA GLY A 106 -0.71 -0.35 14.26
C GLY A 106 -0.16 -0.04 15.64
N CYS A 107 -0.39 -0.93 16.61
CA CYS A 107 0.15 -0.83 17.96
C CYS A 107 0.70 -2.19 18.39
N GLU A 108 1.49 -2.24 19.47
CA GLU A 108 2.04 -3.47 20.06
C GLU A 108 1.02 -4.30 20.84
N ASN A 109 -0.19 -3.77 21.05
CA ASN A 109 -1.30 -4.44 21.73
C ASN A 109 -2.57 -4.43 20.87
N GLY A 110 -2.43 -4.60 19.56
CA GLY A 110 -3.51 -4.54 18.58
C GLY A 110 -3.76 -3.13 18.04
N SER A 111 -4.24 -3.04 16.80
CA SER A 111 -4.46 -1.76 16.12
C SER A 111 -5.53 -0.89 16.79
N VAL A 112 -5.46 0.43 16.55
CA VAL A 112 -6.53 1.38 16.82
C VAL A 112 -7.11 1.89 15.50
N ILE A 113 -8.41 2.11 15.46
CA ILE A 113 -9.13 2.62 14.29
C ILE A 113 -9.73 3.98 14.66
N TYR A 114 -9.39 5.03 13.93
CA TYR A 114 -10.17 6.26 13.95
C TYR A 114 -11.37 6.10 13.01
N ARG A 115 -12.59 6.25 13.53
CA ARG A 115 -13.85 6.15 12.77
C ARG A 115 -14.94 6.93 13.50
N ASP A 116 -15.75 7.67 12.76
CA ASP A 116 -16.90 8.44 13.29
C ASP A 116 -16.53 9.42 14.41
N GLY A 117 -15.33 10.02 14.33
CA GLY A 117 -14.86 11.03 15.27
C GLY A 117 -14.25 10.48 16.57
N GLU A 118 -14.07 9.17 16.71
CA GLU A 118 -13.49 8.54 17.90
C GLU A 118 -12.53 7.38 17.58
N PHE A 119 -11.72 6.99 18.56
CA PHE A 119 -10.79 5.86 18.44
C PHE A 119 -11.42 4.57 18.98
N HIS A 120 -11.38 3.51 18.18
CA HIS A 120 -11.84 2.17 18.50
C HIS A 120 -10.66 1.21 18.58
N LYS A 121 -10.63 0.32 19.58
CA LYS A 121 -9.52 -0.62 19.77
C LYS A 121 -9.86 -1.97 19.14
N VAL A 122 -8.96 -2.48 18.31
CA VAL A 122 -9.05 -3.85 17.79
C VAL A 122 -8.55 -4.82 18.84
N ALA A 123 -9.39 -5.77 19.22
CA ALA A 123 -9.02 -6.79 20.21
C ALA A 123 -7.99 -7.79 19.64
N ILE A 124 -7.05 -8.19 20.48
CA ILE A 124 -6.05 -9.25 20.20
C ILE A 124 -6.17 -10.38 21.22
N GLU A 125 -5.62 -11.54 20.87
CA GLU A 125 -5.34 -12.59 21.85
C GLU A 125 -3.97 -12.35 22.50
N GLY A 126 -3.91 -12.44 23.83
CA GLY A 126 -2.67 -12.23 24.59
C GLY A 126 -2.37 -10.75 24.88
N ASP A 127 -1.12 -10.48 25.25
CA ASP A 127 -0.66 -9.15 25.69
C ASP A 127 0.16 -8.40 24.63
N TYR A 128 0.58 -9.08 23.56
CA TYR A 128 1.39 -8.52 22.48
C TYR A 128 0.94 -9.05 21.13
N GLN A 129 0.65 -8.11 20.22
CA GLN A 129 0.48 -8.34 18.80
C GLN A 129 0.70 -7.01 18.11
N ARG A 130 1.57 -6.99 17.11
CA ARG A 130 1.96 -5.80 16.36
C ARG A 130 1.57 -5.93 14.88
N SER A 131 0.94 -4.86 14.38
CA SER A 131 0.61 -4.66 12.97
C SER A 131 1.28 -3.39 12.43
N GLY A 132 2.61 -3.45 12.33
CA GLY A 132 3.46 -2.31 11.99
C GLY A 132 3.46 -1.92 10.51
N ASN A 133 3.01 -2.80 9.61
CA ASN A 133 2.90 -2.55 8.17
C ASN A 133 1.48 -2.81 7.74
N GLN A 134 0.82 -1.81 7.16
CA GLN A 134 -0.59 -1.90 6.79
C GLN A 134 -0.82 -1.35 5.39
N LYS A 135 -1.84 -1.91 4.73
CA LYS A 135 -2.30 -1.51 3.40
C LYS A 135 -3.82 -1.49 3.36
N GLY A 136 -4.36 -0.31 3.13
CA GLY A 136 -5.79 -0.07 3.01
C GLY A 136 -6.22 0.20 1.57
N HIS A 137 -7.52 0.27 1.35
CA HIS A 137 -8.13 0.63 0.07
C HIS A 137 -9.41 1.42 0.35
N GLU A 138 -9.66 2.48 -0.41
CA GLU A 138 -10.80 3.39 -0.19
C GLU A 138 -12.16 2.72 -0.41
N ASP A 139 -12.22 1.68 -1.24
CA ASP A 139 -13.45 0.90 -1.45
C ASP A 139 -13.59 -0.31 -0.52
N SER A 140 -12.63 -0.55 0.38
CA SER A 140 -12.63 -1.71 1.27
C SER A 140 -12.61 -1.34 2.75
N PRO A 141 -13.53 -1.88 3.58
CA PRO A 141 -13.46 -1.73 5.03
C PRO A 141 -12.40 -2.63 5.67
N ILE A 142 -11.77 -3.50 4.90
CA ILE A 142 -10.74 -4.41 5.41
C ILE A 142 -9.38 -3.76 5.21
N VAL A 143 -8.55 -3.72 6.24
CA VAL A 143 -7.13 -3.34 6.15
C VAL A 143 -6.28 -4.59 6.23
N LEU A 144 -5.40 -4.77 5.25
CA LEU A 144 -4.36 -5.81 5.28
C LEU A 144 -3.23 -5.33 6.17
N ALA A 145 -2.81 -6.13 7.13
CA ALA A 145 -1.73 -5.83 8.03
C ALA A 145 -0.80 -7.03 8.23
N ASP A 146 0.47 -6.75 8.55
CA ASP A 146 1.33 -7.77 9.11
C ASP A 146 0.82 -8.24 10.49
N HIS A 147 1.13 -9.48 10.85
CA HIS A 147 0.76 -10.06 12.14
C HIS A 147 2.00 -10.59 12.86
N LYS A 148 2.56 -9.75 13.73
CA LYS A 148 3.74 -10.04 14.53
C LYS A 148 3.35 -10.32 15.98
N VAL A 149 3.77 -11.44 16.54
CA VAL A 149 3.41 -11.91 17.88
C VAL A 149 4.63 -12.15 18.78
N GLU A 150 5.84 -12.00 18.27
CA GLU A 150 7.08 -12.10 19.04
C GLU A 150 7.59 -10.72 19.46
N ALA A 151 7.36 -10.36 20.73
CA ALA A 151 7.84 -9.08 21.28
C ALA A 151 9.38 -8.95 21.32
N ASP A 152 10.08 -10.08 21.47
CA ASP A 152 11.54 -10.17 21.49
C ASP A 152 11.98 -11.43 20.71
N PRO A 153 11.94 -11.36 19.37
CA PRO A 153 12.19 -12.53 18.54
C PRO A 153 13.65 -12.97 18.63
N ALA A 154 13.85 -14.29 18.62
CA ALA A 154 15.19 -14.86 18.69
C ALA A 154 15.99 -14.52 17.42
N GLY A 155 16.96 -13.61 17.53
CA GLY A 155 17.72 -13.08 16.40
C GLY A 155 17.39 -11.64 16.05
N GLY A 156 16.43 -11.01 16.75
CA GLY A 156 16.08 -9.59 16.64
C GLY A 156 15.12 -9.26 15.50
N ILE A 157 14.70 -10.25 14.72
CA ILE A 157 13.75 -10.11 13.61
C ILE A 157 12.73 -11.24 13.70
N GLU A 158 11.45 -10.87 13.79
CA GLU A 158 10.35 -11.81 13.57
C GLU A 158 10.01 -11.84 12.09
N ARG A 159 9.91 -13.05 11.54
CA ARG A 159 9.52 -13.36 10.16
C ARG A 159 8.14 -14.02 10.20
N PRO A 160 7.05 -13.23 10.14
CA PRO A 160 5.71 -13.77 10.31
C PRO A 160 5.30 -14.62 9.10
N THR A 161 4.50 -15.66 9.34
CA THR A 161 3.80 -16.42 8.29
C THR A 161 2.31 -16.09 8.23
N GLU A 162 1.82 -15.35 9.22
CA GLU A 162 0.41 -14.96 9.35
C GLU A 162 0.23 -13.48 9.03
N ILE A 163 -0.91 -13.12 8.44
CA ILE A 163 -1.37 -11.74 8.27
C ILE A 163 -2.64 -11.49 9.09
N ALA A 164 -2.96 -10.21 9.32
CA ALA A 164 -4.22 -9.79 9.89
C ALA A 164 -5.06 -9.03 8.85
N LEU A 165 -6.31 -9.45 8.67
CA LEU A 165 -7.35 -8.72 7.94
C LEU A 165 -8.22 -8.00 8.98
N ILE A 166 -7.99 -6.70 9.15
CA ILE A 166 -8.65 -5.86 10.15
C ILE A 166 -9.94 -5.28 9.55
N ASP A 167 -11.09 -5.66 10.09
CA ASP A 167 -12.39 -5.12 9.70
C ASP A 167 -12.69 -3.84 10.48
N THR A 168 -12.63 -2.71 9.77
CA THR A 168 -12.85 -1.39 10.34
C THR A 168 -14.32 -1.06 10.59
N ARG A 169 -15.26 -1.98 10.37
CA ARG A 169 -16.70 -1.82 10.72
C ARG A 169 -17.03 -2.42 12.08
N SER A 170 -16.30 -3.47 12.46
CA SER A 170 -16.57 -4.27 13.67
C SER A 170 -15.43 -4.25 14.69
N ASP A 171 -14.35 -3.54 14.42
CA ASP A 171 -13.19 -3.42 15.30
C ASP A 171 -12.58 -4.78 15.65
N SER A 172 -12.53 -5.65 14.64
CA SER A 172 -12.07 -7.04 14.75
C SER A 172 -11.01 -7.35 13.70
N GLN A 173 -10.29 -8.44 13.90
CA GLN A 173 -9.36 -8.95 12.91
C GLN A 173 -9.56 -10.45 12.66
N GLN A 174 -9.33 -10.86 11.43
CA GLN A 174 -9.18 -12.25 11.04
C GLN A 174 -7.70 -12.53 10.78
N ILE A 175 -7.18 -13.62 11.35
CA ILE A 175 -5.80 -14.06 11.11
C ILE A 175 -5.82 -15.11 10.00
N VAL A 176 -4.91 -14.96 9.03
CA VAL A 176 -4.74 -15.89 7.91
C VAL A 176 -3.29 -16.34 7.88
N ASP A 177 -3.09 -17.66 7.95
CA ASP A 177 -1.78 -18.29 7.79
C ASP A 177 -1.49 -18.53 6.31
N LEU A 178 -0.38 -17.96 5.82
CA LEU A 178 0.08 -18.09 4.44
C LEU A 178 1.00 -19.30 4.26
N GLY A 179 1.42 -19.95 5.35
CA GLY A 179 2.31 -21.12 5.32
C GLY A 179 3.78 -20.79 5.00
N SER A 180 4.10 -19.54 4.68
CA SER A 180 5.43 -19.07 4.31
C SER A 180 5.68 -17.66 4.83
N GLU A 181 6.95 -17.37 5.13
CA GLU A 181 7.35 -16.08 5.69
C GLU A 181 7.13 -14.94 4.67
N TYR A 182 6.94 -13.71 5.13
CA TYR A 182 6.98 -12.52 4.28
C TYR A 182 7.66 -11.35 5.02
N TRP A 183 8.02 -10.31 4.28
CA TRP A 183 8.62 -9.09 4.83
C TRP A 183 7.80 -7.85 4.50
N PHE A 184 8.21 -6.70 5.03
CA PHE A 184 7.41 -5.48 5.00
C PHE A 184 7.15 -4.88 3.59
N ARG A 185 7.94 -5.23 2.57
CA ARG A 185 7.75 -4.76 1.18
C ARG A 185 6.88 -5.70 0.33
N SER A 186 6.25 -6.69 0.96
CA SER A 186 5.47 -7.74 0.30
C SER A 186 3.95 -7.58 0.40
N LEU A 187 3.42 -6.46 0.92
CA LEU A 187 1.98 -6.28 1.10
C LEU A 187 1.45 -5.17 0.21
N ASP A 188 0.31 -5.40 -0.44
CA ASP A 188 -0.42 -4.37 -1.19
C ASP A 188 -1.91 -4.73 -1.36
N ARG A 189 -2.68 -3.85 -2.00
CA ARG A 189 -4.12 -4.03 -2.23
C ARG A 189 -4.50 -4.01 -3.70
N GLY A 190 -5.43 -4.88 -4.05
CA GLY A 190 -6.05 -4.92 -5.38
C GLY A 190 -7.18 -3.90 -5.50
N PRO A 191 -7.66 -3.66 -6.74
CA PRO A 191 -8.69 -2.67 -7.04
C PRO A 191 -10.07 -3.01 -6.46
N GLU A 192 -10.36 -4.28 -6.17
CA GLU A 192 -11.58 -4.69 -5.46
C GLU A 192 -11.31 -4.89 -3.95
N GLY A 193 -10.18 -4.36 -3.48
CA GLY A 193 -9.73 -4.48 -2.11
C GLY A 193 -9.07 -5.83 -1.81
N GLU A 194 -8.71 -6.66 -2.79
CA GLU A 194 -7.99 -7.91 -2.57
C GLU A 194 -6.76 -7.67 -1.68
N ALA A 195 -6.45 -8.64 -0.82
CA ALA A 195 -5.21 -8.62 -0.06
C ALA A 195 -4.14 -9.37 -0.86
N LEU A 196 -3.01 -8.72 -1.14
CA LEU A 196 -1.90 -9.35 -1.83
C LEU A 196 -0.71 -9.50 -0.90
N VAL A 197 -0.08 -10.67 -0.88
CA VAL A 197 1.11 -10.95 -0.10
C VAL A 197 2.13 -11.78 -0.88
N LEU A 198 3.34 -11.24 -1.06
CA LEU A 198 4.48 -11.95 -1.65
C LEU A 198 5.29 -12.69 -0.58
N THR A 199 5.28 -14.02 -0.61
CA THR A 199 5.91 -14.87 0.41
C THR A 199 7.32 -15.34 0.02
N ALA A 200 8.04 -15.88 1.01
CA ALA A 200 9.44 -16.29 0.96
C ALA A 200 9.69 -17.52 0.08
N ASP A 201 8.66 -18.31 -0.21
CA ASP A 201 8.67 -19.40 -1.18
C ASP A 201 8.53 -18.92 -2.64
N GLY A 202 8.39 -17.60 -2.84
CA GLY A 202 8.34 -16.98 -4.16
C GLY A 202 6.95 -16.89 -4.77
N GLU A 203 5.90 -17.10 -3.96
CA GLU A 203 4.51 -17.02 -4.40
C GLU A 203 3.88 -15.65 -4.08
N LEU A 204 3.14 -15.11 -5.04
CA LEU A 204 2.19 -14.03 -4.82
C LEU A 204 0.84 -14.65 -4.46
N ASN A 205 0.41 -14.43 -3.22
CA ASN A 205 -0.87 -14.84 -2.69
C ASN A 205 -1.88 -13.71 -2.88
N ILE A 206 -2.99 -13.97 -3.56
CA ILE A 206 -4.09 -13.02 -3.76
C ILE A 206 -5.29 -13.56 -3.00
N LEU A 207 -5.78 -12.81 -2.02
CA LEU A 207 -6.80 -13.24 -1.09
C LEU A 207 -8.06 -12.39 -1.19
N ASP A 208 -9.20 -13.05 -1.03
CA ASP A 208 -10.49 -12.38 -0.85
C ASP A 208 -10.44 -11.58 0.46
N PRO A 209 -10.76 -10.28 0.44
CA PRO A 209 -10.56 -9.43 1.62
C PRO A 209 -11.53 -9.73 2.75
N GLU A 210 -12.75 -10.18 2.46
CA GLU A 210 -13.78 -10.40 3.46
C GLU A 210 -13.64 -11.76 4.15
N THR A 211 -13.19 -12.77 3.41
CA THR A 211 -13.12 -14.16 3.87
C THR A 211 -11.70 -14.65 4.15
N GLY A 212 -10.67 -13.97 3.63
CA GLY A 212 -9.27 -14.41 3.69
C GLY A 212 -9.00 -15.71 2.93
N GLU A 213 -9.90 -16.14 2.05
CA GLU A 213 -9.65 -17.28 1.16
C GLU A 213 -8.62 -16.89 0.10
N ILE A 214 -7.62 -17.75 -0.10
CA ILE A 214 -6.65 -17.57 -1.19
C ILE A 214 -7.37 -17.85 -2.51
N LEU A 215 -7.51 -16.80 -3.33
CA LEU A 215 -8.12 -16.85 -4.65
C LEU A 215 -7.12 -17.38 -5.69
N HIS A 216 -5.88 -16.90 -5.61
CA HIS A 216 -4.78 -17.29 -6.50
C HIS A 216 -3.46 -17.39 -5.74
N GLU A 217 -2.66 -18.39 -6.11
CA GLU A 217 -1.26 -18.57 -5.70
C GLU A 217 -0.44 -18.57 -6.99
N VAL A 218 0.43 -17.57 -7.15
CA VAL A 218 1.17 -17.34 -8.41
C VAL A 218 2.66 -17.37 -8.14
N ALA A 219 3.36 -18.37 -8.67
CA ALA A 219 4.82 -18.46 -8.57
C ALA A 219 5.49 -17.38 -9.42
N VAL A 220 6.12 -16.40 -8.78
CA VAL A 220 6.70 -15.19 -9.39
C VAL A 220 8.19 -15.01 -9.10
N ALA A 221 8.74 -15.74 -8.13
CA ALA A 221 10.16 -15.75 -7.78
C ALA A 221 10.60 -17.16 -7.33
N GLU A 222 11.90 -17.36 -7.15
CA GLU A 222 12.42 -18.52 -6.42
C GLU A 222 12.30 -18.32 -4.90
N GLU A 223 12.46 -19.40 -4.13
CA GLU A 223 12.54 -19.34 -2.67
C GLU A 223 13.69 -18.42 -2.25
N TRP A 224 13.40 -17.52 -1.30
CA TRP A 224 14.31 -16.50 -0.82
C TRP A 224 14.21 -16.35 0.70
N THR A 225 15.07 -15.50 1.27
CA THR A 225 15.10 -15.25 2.71
C THR A 225 15.29 -13.77 2.93
N GLU A 226 14.47 -13.16 3.81
CA GLU A 226 14.64 -11.75 4.17
C GLU A 226 16.09 -11.51 4.68
N PRO A 227 16.79 -10.49 4.16
CA PRO A 227 18.13 -10.16 4.63
C PRO A 227 18.14 -9.71 6.10
N ASP A 228 19.20 -10.04 6.86
CA ASP A 228 19.37 -9.55 8.24
C ASP A 228 19.39 -8.01 8.32
N ASN A 229 19.91 -7.37 7.28
CA ASN A 229 19.80 -5.93 7.10
C ASN A 229 18.64 -5.63 6.15
N TRP A 230 17.51 -5.17 6.68
CA TRP A 230 16.29 -4.85 5.92
C TRP A 230 16.48 -3.81 4.79
N GLN A 231 17.59 -3.06 4.80
CA GLN A 231 17.98 -2.14 3.72
C GLN A 231 18.73 -2.82 2.56
N GLU A 232 18.94 -4.13 2.61
CA GLU A 232 19.43 -4.88 1.45
C GLU A 232 18.27 -5.23 0.50
N PRO A 233 18.52 -5.34 -0.82
CA PRO A 233 17.49 -5.71 -1.77
C PRO A 233 16.87 -7.10 -1.47
N GLY A 234 15.55 -7.20 -1.63
CA GLY A 234 14.78 -8.43 -1.60
C GLY A 234 13.52 -8.28 -2.47
N PRO A 235 12.82 -9.38 -2.79
CA PRO A 235 11.60 -9.34 -3.58
C PRO A 235 10.56 -8.38 -3.01
N MET A 236 9.93 -7.59 -3.87
CA MET A 236 9.00 -6.54 -3.46
C MET A 236 7.92 -6.39 -4.51
N MET A 237 6.79 -5.78 -4.14
CA MET A 237 5.71 -5.54 -5.10
C MET A 237 5.05 -4.18 -4.92
N SER A 238 4.36 -3.77 -5.97
CA SER A 238 3.39 -2.68 -5.95
C SER A 238 2.25 -3.03 -6.90
N VAL A 239 1.02 -2.67 -6.52
CA VAL A 239 -0.19 -2.90 -7.32
C VAL A 239 -0.68 -1.58 -7.88
N ALA A 240 -1.06 -1.59 -9.15
CA ALA A 240 -1.73 -0.48 -9.80
C ALA A 240 -2.56 -0.97 -10.97
N ASP A 241 -3.75 -0.40 -11.16
CA ASP A 241 -4.64 -0.68 -12.30
C ASP A 241 -4.89 -2.19 -12.53
N GLY A 242 -5.18 -2.92 -11.45
CA GLY A 242 -5.44 -4.36 -11.50
C GLY A 242 -4.22 -5.24 -11.82
N THR A 243 -3.01 -4.67 -11.88
CA THR A 243 -1.76 -5.41 -12.08
C THR A 243 -0.92 -5.40 -10.82
N ALA A 244 -0.45 -6.56 -10.36
CA ALA A 244 0.64 -6.67 -9.41
C ALA A 244 1.98 -6.69 -10.14
N PHE A 245 2.84 -5.72 -9.81
CA PHE A 245 4.20 -5.56 -10.34
C PHE A 245 5.18 -6.15 -9.33
N VAL A 246 5.60 -7.39 -9.55
CA VAL A 246 6.52 -8.11 -8.66
C VAL A 246 7.94 -7.95 -9.17
N VAL A 247 8.83 -7.48 -8.31
CA VAL A 247 10.24 -7.29 -8.63
C VAL A 247 11.07 -8.30 -7.87
N ASP A 248 11.92 -9.04 -8.57
CA ASP A 248 12.95 -9.91 -7.98
C ASP A 248 14.33 -9.29 -8.20
N PRO A 249 14.98 -8.74 -7.15
CA PRO A 249 16.32 -8.18 -7.28
C PRO A 249 17.42 -9.20 -7.60
N ALA A 250 17.27 -10.46 -7.21
CA ALA A 250 18.27 -11.50 -7.45
C ALA A 250 18.25 -11.96 -8.91
N ALA A 251 17.05 -12.13 -9.49
CA ALA A 251 16.87 -12.40 -10.91
C ALA A 251 16.97 -11.15 -11.80
N GLN A 252 16.88 -9.96 -11.20
CA GLN A 252 16.75 -8.68 -11.90
C GLN A 252 15.55 -8.68 -12.86
N THR A 253 14.39 -9.13 -12.39
CA THR A 253 13.17 -9.21 -13.19
C THR A 253 12.06 -8.35 -12.61
N LEU A 254 11.13 -7.95 -13.49
CA LEU A 254 9.84 -7.38 -13.14
C LEU A 254 8.74 -8.23 -13.81
N THR A 255 7.92 -8.87 -13.00
CA THR A 255 6.81 -9.74 -13.41
C THR A 255 5.49 -9.01 -13.21
N MET A 256 4.63 -9.03 -14.21
CA MET A 256 3.30 -8.42 -14.19
C MET A 256 2.25 -9.53 -14.09
N VAL A 257 1.46 -9.50 -13.02
CA VAL A 257 0.37 -10.45 -12.75
C VAL A 257 -0.95 -9.70 -12.79
N ASP A 258 -1.92 -10.20 -13.55
CA ASP A 258 -3.30 -9.72 -13.49
C ASP A 258 -3.94 -10.20 -12.17
N VAL A 259 -4.40 -9.26 -11.33
CA VAL A 259 -4.89 -9.57 -9.98
C VAL A 259 -6.16 -10.42 -10.03
N ALA A 260 -7.06 -10.14 -10.98
CA ALA A 260 -8.35 -10.81 -11.07
C ALA A 260 -8.24 -12.29 -11.48
N SER A 261 -7.33 -12.59 -12.42
CA SER A 261 -7.15 -13.94 -12.98
C SER A 261 -5.98 -14.72 -12.40
N GLY A 262 -5.02 -14.06 -11.74
CA GLY A 262 -3.75 -14.65 -11.31
C GLY A 262 -2.80 -14.96 -12.47
N GLU A 263 -3.06 -14.47 -13.68
CA GLU A 263 -2.23 -14.76 -14.85
C GLU A 263 -1.00 -13.85 -14.92
N ILE A 264 0.18 -14.45 -15.05
CA ILE A 264 1.39 -13.73 -15.47
C ILE A 264 1.27 -13.46 -16.97
N TYR A 265 1.09 -12.19 -17.35
CA TYR A 265 0.97 -11.82 -18.76
C TYR A 265 2.25 -11.20 -19.33
N ARG A 266 3.20 -10.81 -18.48
CA ARG A 266 4.48 -10.23 -18.93
C ARG A 266 5.58 -10.36 -17.88
N GLU A 267 6.81 -10.52 -18.37
CA GLU A 267 8.03 -10.43 -17.58
C GLU A 267 9.04 -9.55 -18.33
N LEU A 268 9.81 -8.76 -17.58
CA LEU A 268 10.82 -7.84 -18.09
C LEU A 268 12.15 -8.06 -17.36
N GLU A 269 13.25 -8.06 -18.11
CA GLU A 269 14.59 -7.97 -17.55
C GLU A 269 14.94 -6.53 -17.15
N LEU A 270 15.52 -6.36 -15.97
CA LEU A 270 15.99 -5.09 -15.44
C LEU A 270 17.50 -4.97 -15.61
N LEU A 271 17.95 -3.82 -16.10
CA LEU A 271 19.38 -3.56 -16.35
C LEU A 271 20.19 -3.23 -15.07
N VAL A 272 19.51 -3.17 -13.93
CA VAL A 272 20.06 -2.83 -12.60
C VAL A 272 19.48 -3.76 -11.55
N VAL A 273 20.10 -3.81 -10.37
CA VAL A 273 19.50 -4.45 -9.20
C VAL A 273 18.52 -3.43 -8.58
N PRO A 274 17.20 -3.68 -8.64
CA PRO A 274 16.20 -2.79 -8.04
C PRO A 274 16.27 -2.84 -6.51
N HIS A 275 15.85 -1.76 -5.85
CA HIS A 275 15.84 -1.66 -4.39
C HIS A 275 14.49 -1.23 -3.81
N GLU A 276 13.74 -0.41 -4.54
CA GLU A 276 12.37 -0.01 -4.23
C GLU A 276 11.55 0.09 -5.53
N ILE A 277 10.24 -0.07 -5.43
CA ILE A 277 9.29 0.10 -6.54
C ILE A 277 8.12 0.96 -6.08
N GLN A 278 7.70 1.86 -6.96
CA GLN A 278 6.42 2.54 -6.88
C GLN A 278 5.83 2.55 -8.29
N VAL A 279 4.55 2.23 -8.42
CA VAL A 279 3.84 2.31 -9.69
C VAL A 279 2.88 3.49 -9.67
N THR A 280 2.78 4.17 -10.80
CA THR A 280 1.82 5.25 -11.05
C THR A 280 1.11 4.95 -12.36
N THR A 281 -0.22 5.03 -12.38
CA THR A 281 -1.04 4.69 -13.56
C THR A 281 -1.03 5.79 -14.63
N GLY A 282 -0.53 6.98 -14.30
CA GLY A 282 -0.56 8.15 -15.20
C GLY A 282 -1.93 8.83 -15.28
N THR A 283 -2.91 8.36 -14.52
CA THR A 283 -4.17 9.07 -14.23
C THR A 283 -4.00 9.87 -12.94
N ALA A 284 -4.55 11.08 -12.88
CA ALA A 284 -4.66 11.80 -11.61
C ALA A 284 -5.51 10.96 -10.64
N SER A 285 -5.15 10.95 -9.35
CA SER A 285 -5.91 10.24 -8.31
C SER A 285 -7.41 10.57 -8.40
N GLY A 286 -8.27 9.56 -8.39
CA GLY A 286 -9.73 9.73 -8.34
C GLY A 286 -10.50 9.59 -9.68
N GLU A 287 -9.83 9.30 -10.81
CA GLU A 287 -10.52 8.94 -12.06
C GLU A 287 -10.14 7.51 -12.49
N TYR A 288 -11.05 6.54 -12.29
CA TYR A 288 -10.91 5.17 -12.80
C TYR A 288 -11.85 4.97 -14.00
N GLU A 289 -11.28 4.65 -15.17
CA GLU A 289 -12.00 3.93 -16.24
C GLU A 289 -11.26 2.62 -16.52
N ILE A 290 -11.84 1.50 -16.08
CA ILE A 290 -11.36 0.16 -16.41
C ILE A 290 -11.70 -0.10 -17.88
N ALA A 291 -10.70 -0.02 -18.77
CA ALA A 291 -10.83 -0.56 -20.11
C ALA A 291 -10.49 -2.07 -20.06
N PRO A 292 -11.45 -2.98 -20.33
CA PRO A 292 -11.13 -4.39 -20.38
C PRO A 292 -10.18 -4.66 -21.56
N GLY A 293 -9.12 -5.42 -21.30
CA GLY A 293 -8.12 -5.82 -22.27
C GLY A 293 -8.77 -6.32 -23.56
N SER A 294 -8.46 -5.64 -24.67
CA SER A 294 -8.89 -6.07 -26.00
C SER A 294 -8.17 -7.36 -26.34
N GLY A 295 -8.87 -8.48 -26.23
CA GLY A 295 -8.43 -9.76 -26.77
C GLY A 295 -8.07 -9.60 -28.26
N GLU A 296 -6.83 -9.94 -28.60
CA GLU A 296 -6.39 -10.00 -29.98
C GLU A 296 -7.12 -11.14 -30.68
N SER A 297 -8.11 -10.78 -31.49
CA SER A 297 -8.69 -11.67 -32.50
C SER A 297 -7.64 -11.87 -33.60
N GLU A 298 -7.11 -13.08 -33.67
CA GLU A 298 -6.37 -13.58 -34.83
C GLU A 298 -7.16 -13.33 -36.13
N GLY A 299 -6.49 -12.71 -37.10
CA GLY A 299 -6.98 -12.47 -38.45
C GLY A 299 -5.86 -12.74 -39.43
N GLU A 300 -5.89 -13.93 -40.01
CA GLU A 300 -4.96 -14.50 -40.98
C GLU A 300 -4.63 -13.54 -42.14
N HIS A 301 -3.34 -13.34 -42.42
CA HIS A 301 -2.86 -12.82 -43.69
C HIS A 301 -2.14 -13.93 -44.44
N ASP A 302 -2.87 -14.59 -45.33
CA ASP A 302 -2.33 -15.43 -46.40
C ASP A 302 -2.04 -14.60 -47.66
N ASP A 303 -1.00 -15.04 -48.35
CA ASP A 303 -0.18 -14.36 -49.32
C ASP A 303 -0.72 -14.39 -50.79
N GLU A 304 -0.08 -13.57 -51.63
CA GLU A 304 0.09 -13.70 -53.11
C GLU A 304 -1.03 -13.27 -54.09
N GLY A 305 -0.65 -12.40 -55.06
CA GLY A 305 -1.38 -12.21 -56.32
C GLY A 305 -1.04 -10.95 -57.11
N GLU A 306 0.00 -11.01 -57.95
CA GLU A 306 0.37 -10.01 -58.96
C GLU A 306 -0.77 -9.63 -59.93
N HIS A 307 -0.81 -8.37 -60.41
CA HIS A 307 -0.70 -8.03 -61.85
C HIS A 307 -0.91 -6.53 -62.20
N SER A 308 0.13 -5.98 -62.85
CA SER A 308 0.14 -5.06 -64.00
C SER A 308 -0.62 -3.72 -64.01
N GLY A 309 0.16 -2.64 -64.06
CA GLY A 309 0.23 -1.73 -65.21
C GLY A 309 -0.85 -0.66 -65.38
N HIS A 310 -0.48 0.62 -65.29
CA HIS A 310 -0.32 1.50 -66.46
C HIS A 310 0.03 2.93 -66.04
N ASP A 311 0.95 3.51 -66.80
CA ASP A 311 1.38 4.92 -66.79
C ASP A 311 0.21 5.91 -66.90
N HIS A 312 0.38 7.12 -66.37
CA HIS A 312 0.38 8.34 -67.20
C HIS A 312 0.84 9.58 -66.39
N GLU A 313 1.84 10.25 -66.96
CA GLU A 313 2.28 11.62 -66.67
C GLU A 313 1.15 12.65 -66.84
N GLY A 314 1.21 13.78 -66.13
CA GLY A 314 0.41 14.96 -66.49
C GLY A 314 0.34 16.12 -65.50
N HIS A 315 1.37 16.97 -65.52
CA HIS A 315 1.36 18.45 -65.43
C HIS A 315 0.85 19.23 -64.19
N ASP A 316 1.81 20.01 -63.66
CA ASP A 316 1.78 21.43 -63.22
C ASP A 316 0.43 22.17 -63.11
N HIS A 317 0.09 22.61 -61.90
CA HIS A 317 0.23 24.01 -61.42
C HIS A 317 -0.28 24.18 -59.99
#